data_AF-A0A8M1G6N9-F1
#
_entry.id   AF-A0A8M1G6N9-F1
#
_cell.length_a   1.000
_cell.length_b   1.000
_cell.length_c   1.000
_cell.angle_alpha   90.00
_cell.angle_beta   90.00
_cell.angle_gamma   90.00
#
_symmetry.space_group_name_H-M   'P 1'
#
loop_
_entity.id
_entity.type
_entity.pdbx_description
1 polymer ?
#
loop_
_entity_poly.entity_id
_entity_poly.type
_entity_poly.pdbx_seq_one_letter_code
_entity_poly.pdbx_strand_id
1 'polypeptide(L)'
;MRNSADRIFFLCLQGRKTASFHYPGGGAKYQGEAVQRSLVESYTHPDSNETEWRENIDIVMNWFTKEDFDFVTLYYGEPDNMGHKFGPETENRRVIIQQIDRTIGYLVEAIERHGLTKHLNVIITSDHGMTTVKKKPSVTEILLTNYIKFWDLVKFDIVDYGGFGMLLPKPGQEEAVYQALKNAHPHLNVYKKEEFPERFHFAKHKRVLPIVMYADSGYNINGVS
;
A
#
# COMPACT_ATOMS: atom_id res chain seq x y z
N MET A 1 12.99 -10.89 -21.60
CA MET A 1 12.65 -10.51 -20.21
C MET A 1 11.28 -9.86 -20.24
N ARG A 2 10.28 -10.45 -19.59
CA ARG A 2 8.93 -9.87 -19.49
C ARG A 2 9.00 -8.67 -18.55
N ASN A 3 8.76 -7.47 -19.08
CA ASN A 3 9.01 -6.19 -18.41
C ASN A 3 7.73 -5.57 -17.81
N SER A 4 6.76 -6.39 -17.42
CA SER A 4 5.52 -5.92 -16.81
C SER A 4 5.09 -6.92 -15.75
N ALA A 5 4.63 -6.41 -14.61
CA ALA A 5 4.07 -7.22 -13.54
C ALA A 5 2.91 -8.07 -14.11
N ASP A 6 3.09 -9.39 -14.08
CA ASP A 6 2.03 -10.36 -14.33
C ASP A 6 1.12 -10.32 -13.09
N ARG A 7 0.10 -9.45 -13.12
CA ARG A 7 -0.87 -9.28 -12.03
C ARG A 7 -1.96 -10.34 -12.09
N ILE A 8 -2.64 -10.58 -10.97
CA ILE A 8 -3.74 -11.55 -10.86
C ILE A 8 -4.89 -11.31 -11.87
N PHE A 9 -4.98 -10.10 -12.41
CA PHE A 9 -5.89 -9.71 -13.49
C PHE A 9 -5.57 -10.32 -14.87
N PHE A 10 -4.44 -11.02 -15.03
CA PHE A 10 -4.17 -11.84 -16.23
C PHE A 10 -5.06 -13.08 -16.35
N LEU A 11 -5.73 -13.50 -15.27
CA LEU A 11 -6.67 -14.62 -15.33
C LEU A 11 -7.75 -14.40 -16.41
N CYS A 12 -8.17 -13.14 -16.62
CA CYS A 12 -9.03 -12.75 -17.75
C CYS A 12 -8.45 -13.16 -19.11
N LEU A 13 -7.15 -12.92 -19.33
CA LEU A 13 -6.47 -13.27 -20.58
C LEU A 13 -6.35 -14.79 -20.79
N GLN A 14 -6.53 -15.57 -19.73
CA GLN A 14 -6.57 -17.03 -19.76
C GLN A 14 -7.99 -17.58 -19.84
N GLY A 15 -9.00 -16.73 -20.09
CA GLY A 15 -10.40 -17.11 -20.21
C GLY A 15 -11.12 -17.32 -18.88
N ARG A 16 -10.55 -16.90 -17.75
CA ARG A 16 -11.19 -16.98 -16.43
C ARG A 16 -12.00 -15.72 -16.12
N LYS A 17 -13.16 -15.88 -15.52
CA LYS A 17 -14.00 -14.79 -15.03
C LYS A 17 -13.41 -14.20 -13.76
N THR A 18 -12.99 -12.95 -13.83
CA THR A 18 -12.38 -12.23 -12.72
C THR A 18 -13.21 -11.02 -12.34
N ALA A 19 -13.45 -10.83 -11.04
CA ALA A 19 -14.03 -9.60 -10.50
C ALA A 19 -13.10 -8.92 -9.50
N SER A 20 -13.31 -7.63 -9.32
CA SER A 20 -12.61 -6.82 -8.33
C SER A 20 -13.59 -6.01 -7.49
N PHE A 21 -13.49 -6.15 -6.17
CA PHE A 21 -14.21 -5.35 -5.20
C PHE A 21 -13.20 -4.50 -4.43
N HIS A 22 -13.18 -3.20 -4.70
CA HIS A 22 -12.35 -2.15 -4.12
C HIS A 22 -10.82 -2.32 -4.28
N TYR A 23 -10.34 -3.47 -4.76
CA TYR A 23 -8.91 -3.76 -4.85
C TYR A 23 -8.15 -2.74 -5.73
N PRO A 24 -7.01 -2.21 -5.27
CA PRO A 24 -6.21 -1.26 -6.03
C PRO A 24 -5.84 -1.75 -7.44
N GLY A 25 -6.24 -0.97 -8.45
CA GLY A 25 -6.03 -1.30 -9.85
C GLY A 25 -7.10 -2.20 -10.48
N GLY A 26 -8.11 -2.64 -9.72
CA GLY A 26 -9.25 -3.40 -10.23
C GLY A 26 -10.08 -2.69 -11.28
N GLY A 27 -10.17 -1.35 -11.19
CA GLY A 27 -10.83 -0.50 -12.19
C GLY A 27 -9.96 -0.12 -13.39
N ALA A 28 -8.69 -0.55 -13.43
CA ALA A 28 -7.78 -0.21 -14.51
C ALA A 28 -7.86 -1.21 -15.67
N LYS A 29 -7.60 -0.74 -16.89
CA LYS A 29 -7.36 -1.61 -18.04
C LYS A 29 -5.88 -2.01 -18.08
N TYR A 30 -5.62 -3.28 -18.33
CA TYR A 30 -4.29 -3.82 -18.54
C TYR A 30 -4.19 -4.42 -19.94
N GLN A 31 -3.25 -3.92 -20.75
CA GLN A 31 -3.14 -4.30 -22.17
C GLN A 31 -4.46 -4.14 -22.96
N GLY A 32 -5.31 -3.19 -22.56
CA GLY A 32 -6.62 -2.94 -23.17
C GLY A 32 -7.78 -3.71 -22.53
N GLU A 33 -7.48 -4.74 -21.74
CA GLU A 33 -8.48 -5.60 -21.12
C GLU A 33 -8.83 -5.15 -19.70
N ALA A 34 -10.10 -5.31 -19.32
CA ALA A 34 -10.60 -5.05 -17.96
C ALA A 34 -11.11 -6.35 -17.33
N VAL A 35 -11.16 -6.38 -16.01
CA VAL A 35 -11.93 -7.41 -15.30
C VAL A 35 -13.40 -7.34 -15.69
N GLN A 36 -14.08 -8.48 -15.70
CA GLN A 36 -15.48 -8.57 -16.14
C GLN A 36 -16.43 -7.85 -15.18
N ARG A 37 -16.04 -7.67 -13.91
CA ARG A 37 -16.76 -6.83 -12.95
C ARG A 37 -15.80 -6.09 -12.04
N SER A 38 -16.04 -4.80 -11.86
CA SER A 38 -15.25 -3.96 -10.95
C SER A 38 -16.17 -3.03 -10.17
N LEU A 39 -16.02 -3.02 -8.85
CA LEU A 39 -16.52 -1.98 -7.97
C LEU A 39 -15.30 -1.22 -7.46
N VAL A 40 -15.21 0.05 -7.83
CA VAL A 40 -14.10 0.94 -7.42
C VAL A 40 -14.57 1.74 -6.23
N GLU A 41 -13.75 1.76 -5.19
CA GLU A 41 -14.01 2.54 -3.99
C GLU A 41 -13.97 4.04 -4.30
N SER A 42 -14.95 4.79 -3.78
CA SER A 42 -14.93 6.25 -3.92
C SER A 42 -13.89 6.84 -2.97
N TYR A 43 -13.27 7.97 -3.35
CA TYR A 43 -12.29 8.66 -2.51
C TYR A 43 -12.79 9.04 -1.11
N THR A 44 -14.11 9.19 -0.94
CA THR A 44 -14.75 9.56 0.34
C THR A 44 -15.50 8.41 0.99
N HIS A 45 -15.19 7.16 0.60
CA HIS A 45 -15.87 5.98 1.12
C HIS A 45 -15.59 5.84 2.63
N PRO A 46 -16.61 5.58 3.47
CA PRO A 46 -16.39 5.31 4.88
C PRO A 46 -15.87 3.89 5.07
N ASP A 47 -14.62 3.76 5.49
CA ASP A 47 -13.99 2.43 5.50
C ASP A 47 -14.39 1.53 6.67
N SER A 48 -15.06 2.02 7.72
CA SER A 48 -15.25 1.30 8.98
C SER A 48 -16.68 0.77 9.23
N ASN A 49 -17.52 0.62 8.20
CA ASN A 49 -18.92 0.22 8.33
C ASN A 49 -19.09 -1.31 8.26
N GLU A 50 -19.29 -1.98 9.42
CA GLU A 50 -19.42 -3.45 9.47
C GLU A 50 -20.61 -3.99 8.65
N THR A 51 -21.73 -3.25 8.62
CA THR A 51 -22.92 -3.67 7.86
C THR A 51 -22.61 -3.73 6.36
N GLU A 52 -21.99 -2.68 5.84
CA GLU A 52 -21.56 -2.61 4.45
C GLU A 52 -20.53 -3.68 4.10
N TRP A 53 -19.60 -3.97 5.01
CA TRP A 53 -18.64 -5.05 4.78
C TRP A 53 -19.33 -6.42 4.60
N ARG A 54 -20.39 -6.69 5.37
CA ARG A 54 -21.19 -7.91 5.24
C ARG A 54 -21.98 -7.91 3.92
N GLU A 55 -22.55 -6.78 3.53
CA GLU A 55 -23.22 -6.62 2.23
C GLU A 55 -22.24 -6.87 1.06
N ASN A 56 -21.01 -6.37 1.15
CA ASN A 56 -19.96 -6.61 0.16
C ASN A 56 -19.63 -8.10 0.05
N ILE A 57 -19.56 -8.83 1.17
CA ILE A 57 -19.38 -10.29 1.19
C ILE A 57 -20.54 -10.97 0.45
N ASP A 58 -21.78 -10.59 0.73
CA ASP A 58 -22.95 -11.20 0.08
C ASP A 58 -22.98 -10.92 -1.43
N ILE A 59 -22.56 -9.73 -1.86
CA ILE A 59 -22.38 -9.41 -3.28
C ILE A 59 -21.34 -10.34 -3.91
N VAL A 60 -20.19 -10.53 -3.26
CA VAL A 60 -19.13 -11.43 -3.75
C VAL A 60 -19.60 -12.89 -3.80
N MET A 61 -20.35 -13.37 -2.80
CA MET A 61 -20.94 -14.72 -2.84
C MET A 61 -21.92 -14.90 -4.01
N ASN A 62 -22.70 -13.86 -4.32
CA ASN A 62 -23.58 -13.87 -5.49
C ASN A 62 -22.79 -13.90 -6.80
N TRP A 63 -21.63 -13.22 -6.89
CA TRP A 63 -20.78 -13.31 -8.07
C TRP A 63 -20.30 -14.75 -8.31
N PHE A 64 -19.87 -15.45 -7.26
CA PHE A 64 -19.51 -16.86 -7.39
C PHE A 64 -20.70 -17.75 -7.78
N THR A 65 -21.84 -17.62 -7.09
CA THR A 65 -22.95 -18.59 -7.22
C THR A 65 -23.92 -18.33 -8.36
N LYS A 66 -24.09 -17.07 -8.78
CA LYS A 66 -25.07 -16.67 -9.81
C LYS A 66 -24.42 -16.25 -11.12
N GLU A 67 -23.20 -15.75 -11.06
CA GLU A 67 -22.50 -15.21 -12.22
C GLU A 67 -21.27 -16.03 -12.62
N ASP A 68 -20.94 -17.08 -11.85
CA ASP A 68 -19.92 -18.09 -12.14
C ASP A 68 -18.52 -17.47 -12.32
N PHE A 69 -18.12 -16.59 -11.39
CA PHE A 69 -16.76 -16.03 -11.37
C PHE A 69 -15.74 -17.06 -10.85
N ASP A 70 -14.57 -17.14 -11.48
CA ASP A 70 -13.47 -18.02 -11.07
C ASP A 70 -12.60 -17.38 -9.96
N PHE A 71 -12.48 -16.05 -9.98
CA PHE A 71 -11.61 -15.31 -9.06
C PHE A 71 -12.20 -13.95 -8.72
N VAL A 72 -12.18 -13.60 -7.43
CA VAL A 72 -12.64 -12.29 -6.94
C VAL A 72 -11.65 -11.75 -5.93
N THR A 73 -11.29 -10.48 -6.06
CA THR A 73 -10.61 -9.72 -4.99
C THR A 73 -11.63 -8.94 -4.17
N LEU A 74 -11.41 -8.88 -2.87
CA LEU A 74 -12.20 -8.10 -1.92
C LEU A 74 -11.23 -7.38 -0.98
N TYR A 75 -11.34 -6.07 -0.91
CA TYR A 75 -10.43 -5.19 -0.17
C TYR A 75 -11.21 -4.34 0.82
N TYR A 76 -10.59 -4.08 1.97
CA TYR A 76 -11.08 -3.16 3.00
C TYR A 76 -9.91 -2.29 3.48
N GLY A 77 -10.14 -1.00 3.67
CA GLY A 77 -9.12 -0.05 4.14
C GLY A 77 -8.78 -0.15 5.64
N GLU A 78 -9.53 -0.92 6.41
CA GLU A 78 -9.21 -1.17 7.83
C GLU A 78 -8.40 -2.47 8.00
N PRO A 79 -7.47 -2.55 8.98
CA PRO A 79 -7.30 -1.64 10.13
C PRO A 79 -6.30 -0.49 9.87
N ASP A 80 -5.93 -0.23 8.61
CA ASP A 80 -4.89 0.72 8.25
C ASP A 80 -5.28 2.17 8.62
N ASN A 81 -6.47 2.60 8.23
CA ASN A 81 -7.00 3.93 8.55
C ASN A 81 -7.01 4.21 10.06
N MET A 82 -7.51 3.28 10.87
CA MET A 82 -7.50 3.41 12.32
C MET A 82 -6.07 3.46 12.87
N GLY A 83 -5.17 2.66 12.29
CA GLY A 83 -3.74 2.64 12.60
C GLY A 83 -3.06 3.98 12.31
N HIS A 84 -3.33 4.60 11.17
CA HIS A 84 -2.80 5.93 10.83
C HIS A 84 -3.32 7.03 11.77
N LYS A 85 -4.62 6.97 12.13
CA LYS A 85 -5.26 8.01 12.94
C LYS A 85 -4.84 7.98 14.41
N PHE A 86 -4.73 6.78 15.00
CA PHE A 86 -4.52 6.62 16.43
C PHE A 86 -3.20 5.93 16.80
N GLY A 87 -2.64 5.13 15.89
CA GLY A 87 -1.45 4.32 16.13
C GLY A 87 -1.77 2.83 16.33
N PRO A 88 -0.78 1.94 16.09
CA PRO A 88 -1.00 0.49 16.08
C PRO A 88 -1.32 -0.12 17.45
N GLU A 89 -0.92 0.53 18.54
CA GLU A 89 -1.05 0.03 19.93
C GLU A 89 -2.16 0.77 20.69
N THR A 90 -3.30 1.00 20.06
CA THR A 90 -4.42 1.75 20.65
C THR A 90 -5.69 0.94 20.78
N GLU A 91 -6.53 1.29 21.75
CA GLU A 91 -7.83 0.65 21.95
C GLU A 91 -8.74 0.79 20.71
N ASN A 92 -8.70 1.95 20.06
CA ASN A 92 -9.41 2.19 18.80
C ASN A 92 -9.08 1.13 17.74
N ARG A 93 -7.79 0.78 17.60
CA ARG A 93 -7.38 -0.27 16.66
C ARG A 93 -7.77 -1.67 17.15
N ARG A 94 -7.81 -1.93 18.46
CA ARG A 94 -8.33 -3.22 18.98
C ARG A 94 -9.80 -3.41 18.65
N VAL A 95 -10.61 -2.35 18.77
CA VAL A 95 -12.03 -2.37 18.40
C VAL A 95 -12.23 -2.69 16.92
N ILE A 96 -11.48 -2.03 16.01
CA ILE A 96 -11.62 -2.33 14.57
C ILE A 96 -11.13 -3.74 14.22
N ILE A 97 -10.10 -4.25 14.89
CA ILE A 97 -9.66 -5.65 14.71
C ILE A 97 -10.76 -6.63 15.12
N GLN A 98 -11.45 -6.39 16.24
CA GLN A 98 -12.60 -7.22 16.65
C GLN A 98 -13.73 -7.16 15.64
N GLN A 99 -13.93 -6.00 14.99
CA GLN A 99 -14.91 -5.86 13.91
C GLN A 99 -14.53 -6.71 12.69
N ILE A 100 -13.26 -6.65 12.25
CA ILE A 100 -12.74 -7.46 11.15
C ILE A 100 -12.86 -8.96 11.45
N ASP A 101 -12.55 -9.39 12.68
CA ASP A 101 -12.71 -10.79 13.10
C ASP A 101 -14.15 -11.28 12.95
N ARG A 102 -15.13 -10.49 13.40
CA ARG A 102 -16.56 -10.80 13.19
C ARG A 102 -16.94 -10.85 11.71
N THR A 103 -16.40 -9.96 10.90
CA THR A 103 -16.63 -9.93 9.45
C THR A 103 -16.03 -11.15 8.76
N ILE A 104 -14.87 -11.64 9.19
CA ILE A 104 -14.29 -12.90 8.71
C ILE A 104 -15.18 -14.08 9.15
N GLY A 105 -15.69 -14.09 10.38
CA GLY A 105 -16.68 -15.06 10.82
C GLY A 105 -17.91 -15.08 9.90
N TYR A 106 -18.44 -13.90 9.58
CA TYR A 106 -19.55 -13.76 8.63
C TYR A 106 -19.21 -14.26 7.23
N LEU A 107 -17.98 -14.03 6.73
CA LEU A 107 -17.52 -14.58 5.46
C LEU A 107 -17.58 -16.10 5.45
N VAL A 108 -17.08 -16.76 6.50
CA VAL A 108 -17.13 -18.23 6.63
C VAL A 108 -18.58 -18.73 6.61
N GLU A 109 -19.45 -18.11 7.41
CA GLU A 109 -20.88 -18.46 7.40
C GLU A 109 -21.53 -18.23 6.03
N ALA A 110 -21.19 -17.13 5.35
CA ALA A 110 -21.74 -16.82 4.03
C ALA A 110 -21.32 -17.85 2.98
N ILE A 111 -20.07 -18.32 3.02
CA ILE A 111 -19.56 -19.40 2.16
C ILE A 111 -20.35 -20.69 2.40
N GLU A 112 -20.62 -21.04 3.65
CA GLU A 112 -21.43 -22.22 4.00
C GLU A 112 -22.87 -22.09 3.51
N ARG A 113 -23.53 -20.96 3.78
CA ARG A 113 -24.92 -20.68 3.33
C ARG A 113 -25.08 -20.75 1.82
N HIS A 114 -24.03 -20.40 1.07
CA HIS A 114 -24.01 -20.46 -0.39
C HIS A 114 -23.52 -21.80 -0.95
N GLY A 115 -23.25 -22.79 -0.10
CA GLY A 115 -22.82 -24.14 -0.52
C GLY A 115 -21.40 -24.19 -1.11
N LEU A 116 -20.56 -23.18 -0.82
CA LEU A 116 -19.23 -23.01 -1.42
C LEU A 116 -18.10 -23.67 -0.61
N THR A 117 -18.37 -24.21 0.58
CA THR A 117 -17.36 -24.73 1.53
C THR A 117 -16.35 -25.71 0.93
N LYS A 118 -16.76 -26.54 -0.03
CA LYS A 118 -15.89 -27.55 -0.68
C LYS A 118 -15.26 -27.08 -2.00
N HIS A 119 -15.62 -25.88 -2.46
CA HIS A 119 -15.37 -25.42 -3.83
C HIS A 119 -14.66 -24.07 -3.89
N LEU A 120 -14.74 -23.25 -2.83
CA LEU A 120 -14.08 -21.96 -2.77
C LEU A 120 -12.80 -22.02 -1.93
N ASN A 121 -11.69 -21.59 -2.53
CA ASN A 121 -10.45 -21.33 -1.82
C ASN A 121 -10.42 -19.86 -1.39
N VAL A 122 -10.11 -19.61 -0.11
CA VAL A 122 -10.03 -18.26 0.46
C VAL A 122 -8.60 -17.97 0.90
N ILE A 123 -8.07 -16.83 0.49
CA ILE A 123 -6.78 -16.30 0.95
C ILE A 123 -7.05 -14.99 1.66
N ILE A 124 -6.72 -14.94 2.95
CA ILE A 124 -6.77 -13.72 3.75
C ILE A 124 -5.35 -13.22 3.91
N THR A 125 -5.09 -11.98 3.49
CA THR A 125 -3.76 -11.36 3.55
C THR A 125 -3.89 -9.86 3.81
N SER A 126 -2.77 -9.25 4.16
CA SER A 126 -2.61 -7.80 4.21
C SER A 126 -1.45 -7.40 3.29
N ASP A 127 -1.46 -6.15 2.84
CA ASP A 127 -0.43 -5.52 2.03
C ASP A 127 0.80 -5.11 2.84
N HIS A 128 0.63 -4.65 4.09
CA HIS A 128 1.73 -4.30 4.99
C HIS A 128 1.38 -4.31 6.48
N GLY A 129 2.41 -4.13 7.32
CA GLY A 129 2.24 -3.91 8.76
C GLY A 129 2.03 -2.43 9.12
N MET A 130 2.09 -2.12 10.41
CA MET A 130 2.02 -0.74 10.93
C MET A 130 2.99 -0.60 12.11
N THR A 131 3.64 0.56 12.25
CA THR A 131 4.54 0.85 13.38
C THR A 131 4.26 2.22 13.98
N THR A 132 4.53 2.38 15.27
CA THR A 132 4.41 3.67 15.95
C THR A 132 5.53 4.61 15.50
N VAL A 133 5.15 5.77 14.97
CA VAL A 133 6.10 6.85 14.65
C VAL A 133 6.51 7.56 15.93
N LYS A 134 7.82 7.56 16.22
CA LYS A 134 8.43 8.32 17.32
C LYS A 134 8.45 9.80 16.93
N LYS A 135 8.02 10.65 17.85
CA LYS A 135 7.99 12.12 17.68
C LYS A 135 8.74 12.80 18.82
N LYS A 136 8.94 14.12 18.71
CA LYS A 136 9.47 14.94 19.80
C LYS A 136 8.61 14.79 21.07
N PRO A 137 9.21 14.87 22.27
CA PRO A 137 10.65 15.05 22.54
C PRO A 137 11.46 13.73 22.51
N SER A 138 10.82 12.58 22.28
CA SER A 138 11.45 11.25 22.40
C SER A 138 12.54 10.98 21.36
N VAL A 139 12.47 11.62 20.19
CA VAL A 139 13.49 11.54 19.14
C VAL A 139 13.67 12.89 18.44
N THR A 140 14.83 13.09 17.83
CA THR A 140 15.02 14.13 16.80
C THR A 140 14.38 13.64 15.51
N GLU A 141 13.51 14.46 14.92
CA GLU A 141 12.86 14.17 13.65
C GLU A 141 13.82 14.35 12.46
N ILE A 142 13.65 13.55 11.42
CA ILE A 142 14.43 13.65 10.19
C ILE A 142 13.77 14.71 9.30
N LEU A 143 14.13 15.97 9.51
CA LEU A 143 13.72 17.09 8.67
C LEU A 143 14.79 17.37 7.63
N LEU A 144 14.51 17.07 6.36
CA LEU A 144 15.49 17.22 5.28
C LEU A 144 15.94 18.68 5.08
N THR A 145 15.09 19.66 5.42
CA THR A 145 15.43 21.09 5.43
C THR A 145 16.55 21.47 6.40
N ASN A 146 16.85 20.64 7.40
CA ASN A 146 18.00 20.86 8.28
C ASN A 146 19.34 20.57 7.57
N TYR A 147 19.32 19.86 6.46
CA TYR A 147 20.52 19.33 5.79
C TYR A 147 20.69 19.86 4.36
N ILE A 148 19.59 20.12 3.66
CA ILE A 148 19.61 20.60 2.27
C ILE A 148 18.68 21.80 2.06
N LYS A 149 19.09 22.69 1.15
CA LYS A 149 18.23 23.75 0.62
C LYS A 149 17.52 23.25 -0.63
N PHE A 150 16.28 22.77 -0.47
CA PHE A 150 15.50 22.19 -1.56
C PHE A 150 15.43 23.09 -2.80
N TRP A 151 15.15 24.39 -2.60
CA TRP A 151 15.08 25.36 -3.68
C TRP A 151 16.36 25.50 -4.50
N ASP A 152 17.52 25.25 -3.90
CA ASP A 152 18.81 25.37 -4.57
C ASP A 152 19.15 24.08 -5.31
N LEU A 153 18.88 22.93 -4.70
CA LEU A 153 19.46 21.64 -5.09
C LEU A 153 18.49 20.64 -5.72
N VAL A 154 17.18 20.75 -5.48
CA VAL A 154 16.18 19.75 -5.85
C VAL A 154 15.23 20.31 -6.92
N LYS A 155 14.96 19.52 -7.97
CA LYS A 155 14.04 19.89 -9.06
C LYS A 155 12.62 19.41 -8.79
N PHE A 156 12.49 18.22 -8.20
CA PHE A 156 11.23 17.62 -7.82
C PHE A 156 11.44 16.78 -6.58
N ASP A 157 10.60 16.99 -5.58
CA ASP A 157 10.56 16.24 -4.35
C ASP A 157 9.28 15.38 -4.35
N ILE A 158 9.45 14.07 -4.47
CA ILE A 158 8.42 13.16 -4.01
C ILE A 158 8.77 12.88 -2.55
N VAL A 159 8.34 13.80 -1.68
CA VAL A 159 8.28 13.51 -0.26
C VAL A 159 7.06 12.61 -0.07
N ASP A 160 7.27 11.30 -0.20
CA ASP A 160 6.42 10.40 0.57
C ASP A 160 6.74 10.73 2.03
N TYR A 161 5.82 11.41 2.70
CA TYR A 161 5.92 11.56 4.15
C TYR A 161 5.84 10.15 4.72
N GLY A 162 6.92 9.66 5.32
CA GLY A 162 6.94 8.27 5.79
C GLY A 162 8.32 7.72 6.08
N GLY A 163 8.40 6.39 6.11
CA GLY A 163 9.64 5.65 6.30
C GLY A 163 10.52 5.58 5.05
N PHE A 164 10.09 6.11 3.90
CA PHE A 164 10.78 6.01 2.60
C PHE A 164 10.68 7.33 1.83
N GLY A 165 11.73 7.71 1.09
CA GLY A 165 11.74 8.93 0.31
C GLY A 165 12.62 8.85 -0.94
N MET A 166 12.33 9.69 -1.92
CA MET A 166 13.10 9.80 -3.16
C MET A 166 13.26 11.26 -3.58
N LEU A 167 14.44 11.66 -4.04
CA LEU A 167 14.70 13.01 -4.52
C LEU A 167 15.17 13.01 -5.97
N LEU A 168 14.72 14.01 -6.74
CA LEU A 168 15.29 14.35 -8.04
C LEU A 168 16.13 15.63 -7.92
N PRO A 169 17.47 15.51 -7.81
CA PRO A 169 18.36 16.66 -7.82
C PRO A 169 18.25 17.46 -9.12
N LYS A 170 18.59 18.74 -9.07
CA LYS A 170 18.83 19.54 -10.28
C LYS A 170 20.04 18.99 -11.06
N PRO A 171 20.13 19.23 -12.38
CA PRO A 171 21.28 18.79 -13.17
C PRO A 171 22.61 19.22 -12.52
N GLY A 172 23.52 18.27 -12.33
CA GLY A 172 24.83 18.49 -11.70
C GLY A 172 24.84 18.57 -10.17
N GLN A 173 23.68 18.52 -9.49
CA GLN A 173 23.57 18.65 -8.03
C GLN A 173 23.44 17.30 -7.29
N GLU A 174 23.45 16.18 -8.01
CA GLU A 174 23.25 14.86 -7.41
C GLU A 174 24.27 14.53 -6.32
N GLU A 175 25.56 14.75 -6.61
CA GLU A 175 26.62 14.51 -5.63
C GLU A 175 26.50 15.42 -4.41
N ALA A 176 26.15 16.69 -4.64
CA ALA A 176 25.96 17.66 -3.55
C ALA A 176 24.82 17.24 -2.60
N VAL A 177 23.68 16.80 -3.16
CA VAL A 177 22.55 16.29 -2.37
C VAL A 177 22.93 15.02 -1.64
N TYR A 178 23.61 14.07 -2.30
CA TYR A 178 24.01 12.81 -1.70
C TYR A 178 24.96 13.02 -0.51
N GLN A 179 26.02 13.82 -0.68
CA GLN A 179 27.00 14.06 0.38
C GLN A 179 26.39 14.82 1.57
N ALA A 180 25.45 15.73 1.31
CA ALA A 180 24.74 16.44 2.37
C ALA A 180 23.86 15.50 3.23
N LEU A 181 23.35 14.40 2.66
CA LEU A 181 22.37 13.53 3.31
C LEU A 181 22.94 12.20 3.84
N LYS A 182 23.99 11.64 3.22
CA LYS A 182 24.50 10.27 3.48
C LYS A 182 24.70 9.93 4.96
N ASN A 183 25.12 10.89 5.77
CA ASN A 183 25.35 10.74 7.21
C ASN A 183 24.65 11.84 8.03
N ALA A 184 23.60 12.45 7.49
CA ALA A 184 22.90 13.58 8.10
C ALA A 184 22.20 13.22 9.41
N HIS A 185 21.74 11.98 9.54
CA HIS A 185 21.04 11.49 10.71
C HIS A 185 21.34 10.00 10.95
N PRO A 186 21.55 9.55 12.21
CA PRO A 186 21.93 8.16 12.50
C PRO A 186 20.88 7.12 12.10
N HIS A 187 19.62 7.54 11.93
CA HIS A 187 18.50 6.68 11.54
C HIS A 187 18.02 6.94 10.10
N LEU A 188 18.81 7.63 9.29
CA LEU A 188 18.53 7.87 7.88
C LEU A 188 19.55 7.12 7.03
N ASN A 189 19.06 6.26 6.15
CA ASN A 189 19.88 5.52 5.21
C ASN A 189 19.67 6.13 3.81
N VAL A 190 20.73 6.62 3.18
CA VAL A 190 20.67 7.32 1.88
C VAL A 190 21.61 6.65 0.88
N TYR A 191 21.10 6.41 -0.32
CA TYR A 191 21.81 5.75 -1.40
C TYR A 191 21.62 6.53 -2.70
N LYS A 192 22.64 6.49 -3.55
CA LYS A 192 22.40 6.65 -4.97
C LYS A 192 21.61 5.45 -5.47
N LYS A 193 20.77 5.66 -6.47
CA LYS A 193 19.91 4.63 -7.05
C LYS A 193 20.66 3.35 -7.40
N GLU A 194 21.87 3.47 -7.94
CA GLU A 194 22.73 2.37 -8.37
C GLU A 194 23.33 1.59 -7.19
N GLU A 195 23.40 2.21 -6.02
CA GLU A 195 23.95 1.65 -4.78
C GLU A 195 22.86 1.09 -3.84
N PHE A 196 21.58 1.26 -4.18
CA PHE A 196 20.49 0.85 -3.32
C PHE A 196 20.49 -0.67 -3.10
N PRO A 197 20.28 -1.17 -1.86
CA PRO A 197 20.50 -2.58 -1.58
C PRO A 197 19.65 -3.53 -2.44
N GLU A 198 20.31 -4.46 -3.14
CA GLU A 198 19.64 -5.35 -4.10
C GLU A 198 18.53 -6.20 -3.47
N ARG A 199 18.63 -6.52 -2.17
CA ARG A 199 17.62 -7.28 -1.42
C ARG A 199 16.21 -6.69 -1.48
N PHE A 200 16.09 -5.39 -1.76
CA PHE A 200 14.79 -4.73 -1.91
C PHE A 200 14.20 -4.86 -3.31
N HIS A 201 15.01 -5.21 -4.32
CA HIS A 201 14.62 -5.25 -5.74
C HIS A 201 13.85 -4.01 -6.24
N PHE A 202 14.14 -2.84 -5.65
CA PHE A 202 13.35 -1.62 -5.83
C PHE A 202 13.92 -0.70 -6.92
N ALA A 203 15.24 -0.47 -6.92
CA ALA A 203 15.83 0.67 -7.60
C ALA A 203 15.95 0.54 -9.13
N LYS A 204 15.82 -0.67 -9.69
CA LYS A 204 16.02 -0.95 -11.13
C LYS A 204 14.82 -0.58 -12.01
N HIS A 205 14.27 0.62 -11.86
CA HIS A 205 13.17 1.12 -12.70
C HIS A 205 13.28 2.63 -12.96
N LYS A 206 12.83 3.09 -14.14
CA LYS A 206 12.92 4.51 -14.55
C LYS A 206 12.12 5.48 -13.68
N ARG A 207 11.13 4.98 -12.93
CA ARG A 207 10.33 5.78 -11.99
C ARG A 207 11.03 6.04 -10.65
N VAL A 208 12.06 5.26 -10.32
CA VAL A 208 12.86 5.49 -9.12
C VAL A 208 13.83 6.65 -9.39
N LEU A 209 13.83 7.64 -8.50
CA LEU A 209 14.65 8.85 -8.64
C LEU A 209 16.13 8.60 -8.27
N PRO A 210 17.07 9.49 -8.64
CA PRO A 210 18.50 9.27 -8.44
C PRO A 210 18.95 9.09 -6.99
N ILE A 211 18.29 9.75 -6.03
CA ILE A 211 18.59 9.62 -4.61
C ILE A 211 17.41 8.91 -3.94
N VAL A 212 17.71 7.82 -3.24
CA VAL A 212 16.74 6.96 -2.54
C VAL A 212 17.12 6.87 -1.08
N MET A 213 16.14 6.96 -0.19
CA MET A 213 16.39 6.89 1.25
C MET A 213 15.28 6.16 1.99
N TYR A 214 15.63 5.57 3.12
CA TYR A 214 14.68 5.02 4.08
C TYR A 214 15.14 5.28 5.50
N ALA A 215 14.18 5.42 6.41
CA ALA A 215 14.46 5.59 7.83
C ALA A 215 14.34 4.26 8.58
N ASP A 216 15.04 4.15 9.70
CA ASP A 216 14.85 3.01 10.59
C ASP A 216 13.42 2.98 11.16
N SER A 217 12.95 1.80 11.58
CA SER A 217 11.58 1.64 12.09
C SER A 217 11.25 2.63 13.21
N GLY A 218 10.11 3.30 13.07
CA GLY A 218 9.61 4.32 13.99
C GLY A 218 10.18 5.72 13.74
N TYR A 219 11.11 5.91 12.80
CA TYR A 219 11.51 7.24 12.33
C TYR A 219 10.76 7.61 11.05
N ASN A 220 10.53 8.91 10.88
CA ASN A 220 9.78 9.46 9.76
C ASN A 220 10.61 10.55 9.07
N ILE A 221 10.65 10.52 7.73
CA ILE A 221 11.34 11.50 6.89
C ILE A 221 10.32 12.57 6.50
N ASN A 222 10.65 13.84 6.74
CA ASN A 222 9.83 14.97 6.30
C ASN A 222 10.65 15.98 5.49
N GLY A 223 10.05 16.50 4.43
CA GLY A 223 10.66 17.51 3.57
C GLY A 223 10.56 18.93 4.12
N VAL A 224 9.54 19.23 4.92
CA VAL A 224 9.27 20.54 5.54
C VAL A 224 8.71 20.32 6.95
N SER A 225 8.82 21.34 7.82
CA SER A 225 8.11 21.36 9.11
C SER A 225 6.65 21.73 8.93
#